data_AF-A0A432XYR1-F1
#
_entry.id   AF-A0A432XYR1-F1
#
_cell.length_a   1.000
_cell.length_b   1.000
_cell.length_c   1.000
_cell.angle_alpha   90.00
_cell.angle_beta   90.00
_cell.angle_gamma   90.00
#
_symmetry.space_group_name_H-M   'P 1'
#
loop_
_entity.id
_entity.type
_entity.pdbx_description
1 polymer ?
#
loop_
_entity_poly.entity_id
_entity_poly.type
_entity_poly.pdbx_seq_one_letter_code
_entity_poly.pdbx_strand_id
1 'polypeptide(L)'
;MRENAELREENEALRKQIKQQAKDNARLTAFLIELPEHSPASRLVSSENDAHAKSSNRPIFSKIKNVLKKKQPDNSLPSSDVELLRTSDLFDAEWYLLTYPDVKQSGITAELHYVIHGSQEGRDPSPYFNSRWYLGFHKDVAQQGLNPLVHYLRQGINEGRAIQPSDKADS
;
A
#
# COMPACT_ATOMS: atom_id res chain seq x y z
N MET A 1 -19.64 40.45 5.70
CA MET A 1 -19.21 40.56 7.12
C MET A 1 -19.65 39.36 7.95
N ARG A 2 -20.96 39.06 8.10
CA ARG A 2 -21.44 37.94 8.96
C ARG A 2 -20.98 36.54 8.51
N GLU A 3 -21.12 36.24 7.22
CA GLU A 3 -20.68 34.98 6.58
C GLU A 3 -19.21 34.62 6.86
N ASN A 4 -18.32 35.63 6.92
CA ASN A 4 -16.89 35.44 7.24
C ASN A 4 -16.61 35.20 8.73
N ALA A 5 -17.60 35.36 9.62
CA ALA A 5 -17.51 34.96 11.02
C ALA A 5 -18.02 33.52 11.21
N GLU A 6 -19.16 33.21 10.60
CA GLU A 6 -19.79 31.88 10.59
C GLU A 6 -18.86 30.80 10.00
N LEU A 7 -18.25 31.08 8.85
CA LEU A 7 -17.22 30.20 8.25
C LEU A 7 -16.01 29.98 9.17
N ARG A 8 -15.66 30.94 10.04
CA ARG A 8 -14.52 30.79 10.97
C ARG A 8 -14.90 29.94 12.18
N GLU A 9 -16.13 30.07 12.66
CA GLU A 9 -16.69 29.24 13.73
C GLU A 9 -16.85 27.77 13.28
N GLU A 10 -17.37 27.55 12.07
CA GLU A 10 -17.45 26.22 11.46
C GLU A 10 -16.04 25.60 11.28
N ASN A 11 -15.07 26.36 10.77
CA ASN A 11 -13.68 25.90 10.67
C ASN A 11 -13.07 25.55 12.04
N GLU A 12 -13.43 26.27 13.11
CA GLU A 12 -12.98 25.94 14.46
C GLU A 12 -13.65 24.68 15.01
N ALA A 13 -14.95 24.51 14.76
CA ALA A 13 -15.71 23.31 15.14
C ALA A 13 -15.16 22.05 14.45
N LEU A 14 -14.93 22.11 13.13
CA LEU A 14 -14.32 21.02 12.36
C LEU A 14 -12.92 20.66 12.88
N ARG A 15 -12.10 21.66 13.22
CA ARG A 15 -10.77 21.43 13.81
C ARG A 15 -10.86 20.76 15.19
N LYS A 16 -11.84 21.11 16.02
CA LYS A 16 -12.10 20.43 17.31
C LYS A 16 -12.52 18.98 17.09
N GLN A 17 -13.40 18.71 16.12
CA GLN A 17 -13.85 17.37 15.78
C GLN A 17 -12.71 16.47 15.28
N ILE A 18 -11.88 16.95 14.35
CA ILE A 18 -10.71 16.19 13.84
C ILE A 18 -9.74 15.86 14.98
N LYS A 19 -9.47 16.83 15.88
CA LYS A 19 -8.60 16.62 17.05
C LYS A 19 -9.18 15.56 18.02
N GLN A 20 -10.50 15.52 18.16
CA GLN A 20 -11.18 14.52 19.00
C GLN A 20 -11.15 13.12 18.35
N GLN A 21 -11.44 13.00 17.05
CA GLN A 21 -11.31 11.75 16.30
C GLN A 21 -9.89 11.17 16.39
N ALA A 22 -8.85 12.00 16.26
CA ALA A 22 -7.46 11.55 16.43
C ALA A 22 -7.18 10.97 17.84
N LYS A 23 -7.79 11.54 18.89
CA LYS A 23 -7.66 11.06 20.27
C LYS A 23 -8.39 9.74 20.49
N ASP A 24 -9.55 9.56 19.88
CA ASP A 24 -10.34 8.33 20.02
C ASP A 24 -9.75 7.19 19.18
N ASN A 25 -9.20 7.48 17.99
CA ASN A 25 -8.38 6.52 17.23
C ASN A 25 -7.17 6.06 18.06
N ALA A 26 -6.44 6.98 18.70
CA ALA A 26 -5.30 6.62 19.55
C ALA A 26 -5.69 5.72 20.75
N ARG A 27 -6.90 5.91 21.31
CA ARG A 27 -7.44 5.04 22.37
C ARG A 27 -7.80 3.65 21.85
N LEU A 28 -8.40 3.55 20.67
CA LEU A 28 -8.71 2.26 20.04
C LEU A 28 -7.41 1.50 19.69
N THR A 29 -6.38 2.19 19.20
CA THR A 29 -5.06 1.59 18.97
C THR A 29 -4.43 1.08 20.26
N ALA A 30 -4.49 1.85 21.36
CA ALA A 30 -3.98 1.39 22.66
C ALA A 30 -4.74 0.15 23.16
N PHE A 31 -6.07 0.14 23.07
CA PHE A 31 -6.89 -1.00 23.46
C PHE A 31 -6.58 -2.28 22.68
N LEU A 32 -6.33 -2.17 21.36
CA LEU A 32 -5.92 -3.31 20.53
C LEU A 32 -4.53 -3.86 20.90
N ILE A 33 -3.67 -3.05 21.52
CA ILE A 33 -2.33 -3.45 21.99
C ILE A 33 -2.37 -4.03 23.42
N GLU A 34 -3.36 -3.64 24.24
CA GLU A 34 -3.50 -4.06 25.65
C GLU A 34 -4.35 -5.33 25.86
N LEU A 35 -4.84 -5.98 24.81
CA LEU A 35 -5.52 -7.28 24.94
C LEU A 35 -4.51 -8.37 25.35
N PRO A 36 -4.78 -9.18 26.39
CA PRO A 36 -3.86 -10.19 26.86
C PRO A 36 -3.76 -11.35 25.86
N GLU A 37 -2.64 -11.42 25.16
CA GLU A 37 -2.22 -12.49 24.26
C GLU A 37 -2.35 -13.88 24.91
N HIS A 38 -3.36 -14.67 24.50
CA HIS A 38 -3.41 -16.11 24.75
C HIS A 38 -2.42 -16.85 23.81
N SER A 39 -1.13 -16.71 24.10
CA SER A 39 -0.06 -17.61 23.65
C SER A 39 -0.32 -19.06 24.15
N PRO A 40 0.26 -20.14 23.55
CA PRO A 40 1.64 -20.16 23.03
C PRO A 40 1.97 -21.04 21.79
N ALA A 41 2.96 -20.60 21.00
CA ALA A 41 3.82 -21.50 20.22
C ALA A 41 5.24 -20.91 20.01
N SER A 42 6.27 -21.56 20.58
CA SER A 42 7.72 -21.52 20.22
C SER A 42 8.29 -20.20 19.63
N ARG A 43 9.10 -19.36 20.29
CA ARG A 43 10.15 -19.49 21.34
C ARG A 43 11.47 -20.16 20.91
N LEU A 44 12.59 -19.47 21.22
CA LEU A 44 14.03 -19.84 21.17
C LEU A 44 14.70 -19.64 19.78
N VAL A 45 15.96 -19.16 19.62
CA VAL A 45 17.09 -18.73 20.50
C VAL A 45 18.13 -18.01 19.60
N SER A 46 19.02 -17.05 19.95
CA SER A 46 19.30 -16.18 21.13
C SER A 46 20.19 -14.98 20.71
N SER A 47 20.23 -13.92 21.54
CA SER A 47 21.32 -12.91 21.77
C SER A 47 21.93 -12.15 20.55
N GLU A 48 22.56 -10.97 20.67
CA GLU A 48 23.33 -10.42 21.81
C GLU A 48 23.61 -8.90 21.70
N ASN A 49 24.00 -8.30 22.83
CA ASN A 49 24.71 -7.02 23.02
C ASN A 49 23.96 -5.67 23.05
N ASP A 50 23.79 -5.20 24.29
CA ASP A 50 23.69 -3.80 24.74
C ASP A 50 24.78 -2.87 24.19
N ALA A 51 24.49 -1.56 24.11
CA ALA A 51 25.24 -0.52 24.85
C ALA A 51 24.81 0.94 24.54
N HIS A 52 24.69 1.73 25.61
CA HIS A 52 25.06 3.15 25.73
C HIS A 52 24.35 4.25 24.92
N ALA A 53 23.64 5.11 25.67
CA ALA A 53 23.17 6.41 25.23
C ALA A 53 24.30 7.45 25.03
N LYS A 54 24.09 8.42 24.12
CA LYS A 54 24.15 9.87 24.42
C LYS A 54 23.70 10.74 23.26
N SER A 55 23.14 11.90 23.61
CA SER A 55 22.70 12.97 22.71
C SER A 55 23.88 13.55 21.90
N SER A 56 23.68 13.74 20.58
CA SER A 56 24.34 14.80 19.82
C SER A 56 23.46 15.21 18.63
N ASN A 57 23.59 16.47 18.20
CA ASN A 57 22.62 17.17 17.37
C ASN A 57 23.29 17.74 16.10
N ARG A 58 22.58 17.68 14.95
CA ARG A 58 22.95 18.21 13.61
C ARG A 58 23.99 17.37 12.81
N PRO A 59 24.16 17.60 11.48
CA PRO A 59 23.15 17.31 10.46
C PRO A 59 23.73 16.53 9.25
N ILE A 60 23.08 15.46 8.80
CA ILE A 60 23.54 14.65 7.67
C ILE A 60 23.05 15.22 6.32
N PHE A 61 23.54 16.42 5.96
CA PHE A 61 23.42 16.96 4.59
C PHE A 61 24.72 17.62 4.16
N SER A 62 25.69 16.80 3.72
CA SER A 62 26.76 17.28 2.85
C SER A 62 27.16 16.21 1.84
N LYS A 63 27.30 16.62 0.57
CA LYS A 63 27.84 15.86 -0.57
C LYS A 63 27.07 14.61 -1.03
N ILE A 64 25.87 14.82 -1.60
CA ILE A 64 25.67 14.51 -3.03
C ILE A 64 24.92 15.70 -3.66
N LYS A 65 25.52 16.32 -4.68
CA LYS A 65 24.89 17.33 -5.54
C LYS A 65 24.92 16.83 -6.98
N ASN A 66 23.86 17.15 -7.73
CA ASN A 66 23.71 17.02 -9.18
C ASN A 66 23.51 15.57 -9.69
N VAL A 67 22.67 15.29 -10.70
CA VAL A 67 21.64 16.08 -11.43
C VAL A 67 20.67 14.99 -11.96
N LEU A 68 19.44 14.87 -11.46
CA LEU A 68 18.19 15.40 -12.03
C LEU A 68 17.07 15.27 -10.94
N LYS A 69 16.12 16.21 -10.87
CA LYS A 69 15.08 16.27 -9.82
C LYS A 69 14.14 15.05 -9.90
N LYS A 70 14.03 14.22 -8.85
CA LYS A 70 13.08 14.35 -7.73
C LYS A 70 11.62 14.63 -8.15
N LYS A 71 10.77 13.58 -8.16
CA LYS A 71 9.47 13.63 -7.46
C LYS A 71 9.62 12.77 -6.20
N GLN A 72 9.27 13.30 -5.03
CA GLN A 72 9.15 12.50 -3.80
C GLN A 72 7.99 11.51 -3.97
N PRO A 73 7.90 10.41 -3.17
CA PRO A 73 6.70 9.58 -3.14
C PRO A 73 5.54 10.43 -2.63
N ASP A 74 4.79 10.97 -3.59
CA ASP A 74 3.63 11.80 -3.37
C ASP A 74 2.52 10.87 -2.89
N ASN A 75 2.08 11.05 -1.64
CA ASN A 75 1.04 10.23 -1.01
C ASN A 75 -0.37 10.60 -1.54
N SER A 76 -0.43 11.00 -2.82
CA SER A 76 -1.57 11.56 -3.53
C SER A 76 -2.34 10.47 -4.28
N LEU A 77 -3.13 9.72 -3.52
CA LEU A 77 -4.25 8.89 -3.97
C LEU A 77 -3.90 7.64 -4.81
N PRO A 78 -4.74 6.58 -4.76
CA PRO A 78 -4.59 5.40 -5.62
C PRO A 78 -4.71 5.70 -7.13
N SER A 79 -5.13 6.92 -7.52
CA SER A 79 -5.33 7.34 -8.91
C SER A 79 -4.11 7.13 -9.82
N SER A 80 -2.88 7.27 -9.31
CA SER A 80 -1.68 7.07 -10.15
C SER A 80 -1.39 5.60 -10.46
N ASP A 81 -1.79 4.68 -9.58
CA ASP A 81 -1.59 3.23 -9.78
C ASP A 81 -2.76 2.64 -10.54
N VAL A 82 -3.97 3.14 -10.29
CA VAL A 82 -5.17 2.84 -11.08
C VAL A 82 -5.00 3.23 -12.54
N GLU A 83 -4.53 4.44 -12.84
CA GLU A 83 -4.30 4.86 -14.23
C GLU A 83 -3.17 4.08 -14.89
N LEU A 84 -2.10 3.75 -14.15
CA LEU A 84 -1.02 2.90 -14.64
C LEU A 84 -1.54 1.52 -15.08
N LEU A 85 -2.42 0.90 -14.29
CA LEU A 85 -3.08 -0.35 -14.65
C LEU A 85 -4.00 -0.17 -15.87
N ARG A 86 -4.83 0.87 -15.87
CA ARG A 86 -5.79 1.16 -16.96
C ARG A 86 -5.12 1.42 -18.31
N THR A 87 -3.84 1.84 -18.30
CA THR A 87 -3.01 2.05 -19.50
C THR A 87 -2.08 0.88 -19.83
N SER A 88 -2.15 -0.23 -19.09
CA SER A 88 -1.26 -1.39 -19.27
C SER A 88 -1.95 -2.58 -19.93
N ASP A 89 -1.27 -3.25 -20.85
CA ASP A 89 -1.75 -4.47 -21.52
C ASP A 89 -1.80 -5.71 -20.59
N LEU A 90 -1.40 -5.56 -19.33
CA LEU A 90 -1.33 -6.62 -18.32
C LEU A 90 -2.44 -6.55 -17.27
N PHE A 91 -3.36 -5.59 -17.40
CA PHE A 91 -4.59 -5.53 -16.64
C PHE A 91 -5.79 -5.62 -17.59
N ASP A 92 -6.65 -6.61 -17.39
CA ASP A 92 -7.88 -6.77 -18.19
C ASP A 92 -9.09 -6.59 -17.27
N ALA A 93 -9.71 -5.41 -17.34
CA ALA A 93 -10.84 -5.07 -16.49
C ALA A 93 -12.09 -5.91 -16.77
N GLU A 94 -12.31 -6.35 -18.01
CA GLU A 94 -13.47 -7.18 -18.37
C GLU A 94 -13.27 -8.60 -17.86
N TRP A 95 -12.10 -9.20 -18.14
CA TRP A 95 -11.73 -10.52 -17.60
C TRP A 95 -11.74 -10.52 -16.08
N TYR A 96 -11.16 -9.50 -15.42
CA TYR A 96 -11.14 -9.40 -13.97
C TYR A 96 -12.54 -9.41 -13.35
N LEU A 97 -13.50 -8.67 -13.92
CA LEU A 97 -14.89 -8.65 -13.43
C LEU A 97 -15.71 -9.91 -13.79
N LEU A 98 -15.27 -10.69 -14.79
CA LEU A 98 -15.82 -12.00 -15.10
C LEU A 98 -15.28 -13.08 -14.15
N THR A 99 -13.96 -13.09 -13.91
CA THR A 99 -13.27 -14.01 -12.99
C THR A 99 -13.61 -13.75 -11.52
N TYR A 100 -13.94 -12.50 -11.17
CA TYR A 100 -14.28 -12.09 -9.80
C TYR A 100 -15.68 -11.44 -9.69
N PRO A 101 -16.76 -12.25 -9.67
CA PRO A 101 -18.13 -11.75 -9.60
C PRO A 101 -18.47 -10.99 -8.31
N ASP A 102 -17.70 -11.18 -7.24
CA ASP A 102 -17.82 -10.43 -5.98
C ASP A 102 -17.38 -8.97 -6.14
N VAL A 103 -16.32 -8.72 -6.91
CA VAL A 103 -15.90 -7.35 -7.26
C VAL A 103 -16.97 -6.68 -8.10
N LYS A 104 -17.52 -7.40 -9.09
CA LYS A 104 -18.63 -6.91 -9.93
C LYS A 104 -19.88 -6.57 -9.10
N GLN A 105 -20.17 -7.33 -8.05
CA GLN A 105 -21.27 -7.04 -7.11
C GLN A 105 -20.97 -5.87 -6.16
N SER A 106 -19.70 -5.61 -5.82
CA SER A 106 -19.30 -4.49 -4.96
C SER A 106 -19.53 -3.12 -5.58
N GLY A 107 -19.63 -3.03 -6.91
CA GLY A 107 -19.74 -1.77 -7.66
C GLY A 107 -18.44 -0.95 -7.75
N ILE A 108 -17.33 -1.47 -7.20
CA ILE A 108 -15.98 -0.87 -7.30
C ILE A 108 -15.38 -1.21 -8.68
N THR A 109 -14.62 -0.29 -9.28
CA THR A 109 -13.93 -0.58 -10.55
C THR A 109 -12.82 -1.63 -10.36
N ALA A 110 -12.55 -2.42 -11.41
CA ALA A 110 -11.62 -3.53 -11.37
C ALA A 110 -10.22 -3.11 -10.92
N GLU A 111 -9.71 -2.00 -11.47
CA GLU A 111 -8.39 -1.45 -11.22
C GLU A 111 -8.28 -0.97 -9.76
N LEU A 112 -9.30 -0.25 -9.27
CA LEU A 112 -9.33 0.28 -7.91
C LEU A 112 -9.42 -0.85 -6.88
N HIS A 113 -10.26 -1.86 -7.15
CA HIS A 113 -10.31 -3.05 -6.31
C HIS A 113 -8.96 -3.77 -6.29
N TYR A 114 -8.31 -3.95 -7.44
CA TYR A 114 -7.04 -4.65 -7.51
C TYR A 114 -5.91 -3.92 -6.77
N VAL A 115 -5.82 -2.59 -6.91
CA VAL A 115 -4.81 -1.76 -6.23
C VAL A 115 -4.97 -1.80 -4.71
N ILE A 116 -6.21 -1.74 -4.21
CA ILE A 116 -6.47 -1.66 -2.76
C ILE A 116 -6.48 -3.06 -2.10
N HIS A 117 -7.16 -4.03 -2.72
CA HIS A 117 -7.45 -5.34 -2.13
C HIS A 117 -6.88 -6.51 -2.95
N GLY A 118 -7.14 -6.54 -4.26
CA GLY A 118 -6.90 -7.72 -5.10
C GLY A 118 -5.44 -8.21 -5.11
N SER A 119 -4.46 -7.30 -5.07
CA SER A 119 -3.05 -7.71 -4.96
C SER A 119 -2.68 -8.39 -3.64
N GLN A 120 -3.29 -7.97 -2.53
CA GLN A 120 -3.02 -8.54 -1.20
C GLN A 120 -3.72 -9.89 -1.03
N GLU A 121 -4.90 -10.03 -1.64
CA GLU A 121 -5.64 -11.30 -1.74
C GLU A 121 -5.00 -12.29 -2.72
N GLY A 122 -4.00 -11.85 -3.51
CA GLY A 122 -3.35 -12.67 -4.53
C GLY A 122 -4.29 -13.01 -5.69
N ARG A 123 -5.17 -12.08 -6.06
CA ARG A 123 -5.96 -12.15 -7.30
C ARG A 123 -5.08 -11.83 -8.50
N ASP A 124 -5.44 -12.38 -9.65
CA ASP A 124 -4.72 -12.16 -10.89
C ASP A 124 -5.37 -10.98 -11.64
N PRO A 125 -4.61 -10.02 -12.20
CA PRO A 125 -5.14 -8.85 -12.89
C PRO A 125 -5.56 -9.12 -14.35
N SER A 126 -5.08 -10.21 -14.95
CA SER A 126 -5.35 -10.60 -16.35
C SER A 126 -4.99 -12.06 -16.58
N PRO A 127 -5.37 -12.66 -17.73
CA PRO A 127 -4.89 -13.98 -18.16
C PRO A 127 -3.37 -14.09 -18.23
N TYR A 128 -2.67 -12.96 -18.44
CA TYR A 128 -1.24 -12.91 -18.74
C TYR A 128 -0.34 -12.70 -17.52
N PHE A 129 -0.90 -12.53 -16.31
CA PHE A 129 -0.14 -12.25 -15.11
C PHE A 129 -0.68 -12.99 -13.87
N ASN A 130 0.17 -13.81 -13.26
CA ASN A 130 -0.11 -14.55 -12.03
C ASN A 130 0.50 -13.84 -10.81
N SER A 131 -0.34 -13.20 -10.00
CA SER A 131 0.11 -12.40 -8.84
C SER A 131 0.76 -13.26 -7.76
N ARG A 132 0.21 -14.46 -7.53
CA ARG A 132 0.69 -15.39 -6.49
C ARG A 132 2.06 -15.95 -6.86
N TRP A 133 2.22 -16.34 -8.12
CA TRP A 133 3.50 -16.78 -8.65
C TRP A 133 4.54 -15.66 -8.59
N TYR A 134 4.18 -14.44 -8.99
CA TYR A 134 5.10 -13.30 -8.97
C TYR A 134 5.60 -12.98 -7.56
N LEU A 135 4.71 -12.93 -6.56
CA LEU A 135 5.10 -12.72 -5.15
C LEU A 135 5.90 -13.90 -4.56
N GLY A 136 5.61 -15.14 -4.98
CA GLY A 136 6.34 -16.34 -4.54
C GLY A 136 7.77 -16.41 -5.08
N PHE A 137 7.97 -15.99 -6.33
CA PHE A 137 9.27 -15.97 -7.00
C PHE A 137 10.09 -14.73 -6.59
N HIS A 138 9.49 -13.54 -6.62
CA HIS A 138 10.11 -12.26 -6.28
C HIS A 138 9.87 -11.90 -4.81
N LYS A 139 10.55 -12.64 -3.92
CA LYS A 139 10.38 -12.52 -2.46
C LYS A 139 10.67 -11.11 -1.91
N ASP A 140 11.51 -10.34 -2.58
CA ASP A 140 11.80 -8.94 -2.25
C ASP A 140 10.57 -8.04 -2.40
N VAL A 141 9.71 -8.32 -3.39
CA VAL A 141 8.44 -7.61 -3.61
C VAL A 141 7.43 -7.99 -2.52
N ALA A 142 7.35 -9.29 -2.20
CA ALA A 142 6.46 -9.82 -1.16
C ALA A 142 6.84 -9.32 0.25
N GLN A 143 8.13 -9.28 0.59
CA GLN A 143 8.62 -8.77 1.89
C GLN A 143 8.33 -7.27 2.08
N GLN A 144 8.29 -6.50 0.99
CA GLN A 144 7.93 -5.08 1.02
C GLN A 144 6.40 -4.83 0.96
N GLY A 145 5.59 -5.88 0.79
CA GLY A 145 4.13 -5.76 0.67
C GLY A 145 3.66 -4.99 -0.57
N LEU A 146 4.49 -4.94 -1.63
CA LEU A 146 4.19 -4.16 -2.83
C LEU A 146 3.19 -4.88 -3.73
N ASN A 147 2.32 -4.12 -4.40
CA ASN A 147 1.44 -4.66 -5.43
C ASN A 147 2.30 -5.24 -6.59
N PRO A 148 2.13 -6.53 -6.95
CA PRO A 148 3.05 -7.22 -7.84
C PRO A 148 3.00 -6.68 -9.28
N LEU A 149 1.81 -6.31 -9.76
CA LEU A 149 1.66 -5.74 -11.11
C LEU A 149 2.20 -4.31 -11.16
N VAL A 150 1.89 -3.47 -10.18
CA VAL A 150 2.44 -2.09 -10.11
C VAL A 150 3.96 -2.12 -10.01
N HIS A 151 4.53 -3.04 -9.22
CA HIS A 151 5.97 -3.27 -9.17
C HIS A 151 6.52 -3.70 -10.53
N TYR A 152 5.86 -4.66 -11.19
CA TYR A 152 6.31 -5.14 -12.49
C TYR A 152 6.32 -4.03 -13.55
N LEU A 153 5.23 -3.27 -13.68
CA LEU A 153 5.09 -2.19 -14.64
C LEU A 153 6.09 -1.04 -14.41
N ARG A 154 6.45 -0.74 -13.15
CA ARG A 154 7.39 0.35 -12.82
C ARG A 154 8.86 -0.06 -12.86
N GLN A 155 9.17 -1.28 -12.43
CA GLN A 155 10.55 -1.73 -12.18
C GLN A 155 10.83 -3.09 -12.83
N GLY A 156 9.94 -4.08 -12.65
CA GLY A 156 10.15 -5.44 -13.12
C GLY A 156 10.41 -5.59 -14.62
N ILE A 157 9.78 -4.78 -15.48
CA ILE A 157 10.07 -4.74 -16.93
C ILE A 157 11.52 -4.33 -17.19
N ASN A 158 11.99 -3.25 -16.56
CA ASN A 158 13.36 -2.73 -16.73
C ASN A 158 14.42 -3.66 -16.09
N GLU A 159 14.03 -4.39 -15.05
CA GLU A 159 14.85 -5.41 -14.39
C GLU A 159 14.84 -6.77 -15.12
N GLY A 160 14.06 -6.92 -16.19
CA GLY A 160 13.95 -8.17 -16.95
C GLY A 160 13.31 -9.32 -16.16
N ARG A 161 12.45 -9.00 -15.18
CA ARG A 161 11.80 -10.01 -14.33
C ARG A 161 10.84 -10.87 -15.15
N ALA A 162 10.85 -12.17 -14.92
CA ALA A 162 9.86 -13.07 -15.50
C ALA A 162 8.47 -12.84 -14.87
N ILE A 163 7.45 -13.07 -15.69
CA ILE A 163 6.04 -13.22 -15.32
C ILE A 163 5.54 -14.59 -15.80
N GLN A 164 4.41 -15.05 -15.28
CA GLN A 164 3.69 -16.24 -15.75
C GLN A 164 2.23 -15.87 -16.01
N PRO A 165 1.55 -16.53 -16.98
CA PRO A 165 0.11 -16.39 -17.14
C PRO A 165 -0.65 -16.90 -15.91
N SER A 166 -1.87 -16.39 -15.71
CA SER A 166 -2.77 -16.88 -14.66
C SER A 166 -3.21 -18.32 -14.98
N ASP A 167 -3.27 -19.17 -13.95
CA ASP A 167 -3.82 -20.52 -14.04
C ASP A 167 -5.33 -20.53 -14.42
N LYS A 168 -5.98 -19.36 -14.44
CA LYS A 168 -7.40 -19.14 -14.78
C LYS A 168 -7.61 -18.64 -16.22
N ALA A 169 -6.54 -18.55 -17.03
CA ALA A 169 -6.62 -18.06 -18.39
C ALA A 169 -7.50 -18.94 -19.30
N ASP A 170 -7.50 -20.25 -19.08
CA ASP A 170 -8.18 -21.27 -19.90
C ASP A 170 -9.48 -21.83 -19.26
N SER A 171 -10.09 -21.10 -18.31
CA SER A 171 -11.26 -21.55 -17.51
C SER A 171 -12.61 -21.05 -18.00
#